data_AF-A0A0N4VKB6-F1
#
_entry.id   AF-A0A0N4VKB6-F1
#
_cell.length_a   1.000
_cell.length_b   1.000
_cell.length_c   1.000
_cell.angle_alpha   90.00
_cell.angle_beta   90.00
_cell.angle_gamma   90.00
#
_symmetry.space_group_name_H-M   'P 1'
#
loop_
_entity.id
_entity.type
_entity.pdbx_description
1 polymer ?
#
loop_
_entity_poly.entity_id
_entity_poly.type
_entity_poly.pdbx_seq_one_letter_code
_entity_poly.pdbx_strand_id
1 'polypeptide(L)'
;MGRRIVFDESVPNSSLEWAPPLRIIAVVTLFASTLDLMADFLLCGRIAQFLPHFESQIACYAAYGYFVFTGFSVIVYVMEMTDVCLTLKHDTENVFFARLAKSLVLAGEEVPLPGLLYVLYTSEPRLSLANPVYIASWIKLVALTWGIVKFTKLRFFWFCLPLNPKHDTRENIRRCFTFTIYRITMLFVNICHFIAITIVILNILEAGKNRSQVSKTW
;
A
#
# COMPACT_ATOMS: atom_id res chain seq x y z
N MET A 1 0.02 27.78 -23.42
CA MET A 1 -1.27 27.50 -22.74
C MET A 1 -1.00 26.78 -21.41
N GLY A 2 -0.62 27.54 -20.38
CA GLY A 2 -0.44 27.03 -19.02
C GLY A 2 -1.46 27.70 -18.12
N ARG A 3 -2.55 27.00 -17.78
CA ARG A 3 -3.46 27.47 -16.73
C ARG A 3 -2.83 27.14 -15.38
N ARG A 4 -2.21 28.15 -14.75
CA ARG A 4 -2.04 28.17 -13.29
C ARG A 4 -3.43 28.04 -12.67
N ILE A 5 -3.62 27.03 -11.85
CA ILE A 5 -4.76 26.94 -10.95
C ILE A 5 -4.50 28.02 -9.90
N VAL A 6 -5.05 29.21 -10.14
CA VAL A 6 -5.10 30.27 -9.12
C VAL A 6 -6.08 29.76 -8.07
N PHE A 7 -5.57 29.51 -6.87
CA PHE A 7 -6.40 29.29 -5.71
C PHE A 7 -7.15 30.58 -5.45
N ASP A 8 -8.47 30.53 -5.64
CA ASP A 8 -9.37 31.62 -5.30
C ASP A 8 -9.48 31.66 -3.76
N GLU A 9 -8.85 32.66 -3.15
CA GLU A 9 -8.86 32.90 -1.70
C GLU A 9 -10.20 33.44 -1.18
N SER A 10 -11.20 33.63 -2.05
CA SER A 10 -12.47 34.28 -1.70
C SER A 10 -13.54 33.37 -1.06
N VAL A 11 -13.27 32.07 -0.89
CA VAL A 11 -14.21 31.13 -0.25
C VAL A 11 -13.56 30.53 1.01
N PRO A 12 -13.94 30.95 2.23
CA PRO A 12 -13.23 30.57 3.46
C PRO A 12 -13.55 29.15 3.97
N ASN A 13 -14.14 28.27 3.16
CA ASN A 13 -14.48 26.90 3.54
C ASN A 13 -14.25 25.91 2.38
N SER A 14 -13.02 25.81 1.88
CA SER A 14 -12.56 24.58 1.22
C SER A 14 -11.92 23.62 2.22
N SER A 15 -12.46 23.58 3.45
CA SER A 15 -12.17 22.49 4.37
C SER A 15 -12.60 21.19 3.69
N LEU A 16 -11.77 20.16 3.76
CA LEU A 16 -12.23 18.80 3.54
C LEU A 16 -13.27 18.49 4.64
N GLU A 17 -14.53 18.90 4.45
CA GLU A 17 -15.63 18.75 5.41
C GLU A 17 -15.89 17.29 5.82
N TRP A 18 -15.33 16.34 5.07
CA TRP A 18 -15.47 14.90 5.25
C TRP A 18 -14.16 14.15 5.54
N ALA A 19 -13.01 14.83 5.66
CA ALA A 19 -11.77 14.16 6.02
C ALA A 19 -11.47 14.33 7.52
N PRO A 20 -11.00 13.28 8.23
CA PRO A 20 -10.39 13.47 9.54
C PRO A 20 -9.34 14.57 9.48
N PRO A 21 -9.05 15.28 10.60
CA PRO A 21 -8.08 16.37 10.63
C PRO A 21 -6.81 15.94 9.90
N LEU A 22 -6.34 16.74 8.93
CA LEU A 22 -5.20 16.41 8.07
C LEU A 22 -3.99 15.90 8.87
N ARG A 23 -3.80 16.46 10.06
CA ARG A 23 -2.76 16.08 11.02
C ARG A 23 -2.93 14.65 11.56
N ILE A 24 -4.14 14.23 11.89
CA ILE A 24 -4.42 12.86 12.34
C ILE A 24 -4.13 11.87 11.23
N ILE A 25 -4.57 12.15 10.00
CA ILE A 25 -4.30 11.29 8.84
C ILE A 25 -2.80 11.17 8.59
N ALA A 26 -2.08 12.29 8.63
CA ALA A 26 -0.63 12.33 8.45
C ALA A 26 0.09 11.49 9.52
N VAL A 27 -0.27 11.65 10.80
CA VAL A 27 0.32 10.88 11.90
C VAL A 27 0.03 9.39 11.76
N VAL A 28 -1.20 8.99 11.48
CA VAL A 28 -1.53 7.57 11.29
C VAL A 28 -0.82 6.99 10.07
N THR A 29 -0.71 7.74 8.98
CA THR A 29 0.04 7.33 7.79
C THR A 29 1.53 7.13 8.10
N LEU A 30 2.09 8.00 8.94
CA LEU A 30 3.48 7.89 9.39
C LEU A 30 3.70 6.62 10.23
N PHE A 31 2.80 6.32 11.16
CA PHE A 31 2.88 5.07 11.93
C PHE A 31 2.69 3.84 11.05
N ALA A 32 1.71 3.84 10.14
CA ALA A 32 1.42 2.72 9.26
C ALA A 32 2.61 2.39 8.33
N SER A 33 3.18 3.40 7.67
CA SER A 33 4.35 3.22 6.77
C SER A 33 5.60 2.79 7.51
N THR A 34 5.84 3.31 8.73
CA THR A 34 6.95 2.84 9.58
C THR A 34 6.78 1.37 9.98
N LEU A 35 5.58 0.97 10.38
CA LEU A 35 5.30 -0.42 10.78
C LEU A 35 5.41 -1.38 9.60
N ASP A 36 4.99 -0.98 8.40
CA ASP A 36 5.11 -1.78 7.18
C ASP A 36 6.59 -2.04 6.85
N LEU A 37 7.41 -0.99 6.84
CA LEU A 37 8.84 -1.11 6.61
C LEU A 37 9.54 -1.99 7.68
N MET A 38 9.14 -1.85 8.96
CA MET A 38 9.64 -2.72 10.02
C MET A 38 9.27 -4.19 9.82
N ALA A 39 8.05 -4.47 9.34
CA ALA A 39 7.62 -5.82 9.02
C ALA A 39 8.46 -6.42 7.89
N ASP A 40 8.80 -5.63 6.87
CA ASP A 40 9.67 -6.05 5.77
C ASP A 40 11.09 -6.36 6.23
N PHE A 41 11.66 -5.53 7.11
CA PHE A 41 12.98 -5.80 7.69
C PHE A 41 12.97 -7.04 8.57
N LEU A 42 11.91 -7.26 9.35
CA LEU A 42 11.74 -8.46 10.16
C LEU A 42 11.72 -9.71 9.27
N LEU A 43 10.98 -9.69 8.17
CA LEU A 43 10.94 -10.78 7.21
C LEU A 43 12.28 -11.00 6.52
N CYS A 44 12.95 -9.94 6.07
CA CYS A 44 14.30 -10.01 5.54
C CYS A 44 15.27 -10.69 6.53
N GLY A 45 15.26 -10.26 7.79
CA GLY A 45 16.12 -10.84 8.83
C GLY A 45 15.85 -12.33 9.04
N ARG A 46 14.58 -12.76 8.97
CA ARG A 46 14.22 -14.18 9.08
C ARG A 46 14.57 -14.98 7.83
N ILE A 47 14.32 -14.44 6.64
CA ILE A 47 14.69 -15.07 5.38
C ILE A 47 16.22 -15.25 5.32
N ALA A 48 17.00 -14.25 5.73
CA ALA A 48 18.46 -14.30 5.73
C ALA A 48 19.02 -15.42 6.62
N GLN A 49 18.40 -15.65 7.79
CA GLN A 49 18.78 -16.74 8.69
C GLN A 49 18.61 -18.13 8.07
N PHE A 50 17.58 -18.30 7.24
CA PHE A 50 17.22 -19.60 6.66
C PHE A 50 17.63 -19.80 5.20
N LEU A 51 18.13 -18.73 4.56
CA LEU A 51 18.60 -18.71 3.17
C LEU A 51 19.60 -19.82 2.82
N PRO A 52 20.62 -20.13 3.65
CA PRO A 52 21.61 -21.17 3.32
C PRO A 52 21.02 -22.58 3.24
N HIS A 53 19.83 -22.77 3.80
CA HIS A 53 19.21 -24.08 3.91
C HIS A 53 18.17 -24.30 2.80
N PHE A 54 17.80 -23.29 2.00
CA PHE A 54 16.76 -23.47 0.97
C PHE A 54 17.19 -24.48 -0.09
N GLU A 55 16.31 -25.44 -0.35
CA GLU A 55 16.54 -26.51 -1.33
C GLU A 55 15.99 -26.12 -2.71
N SER A 56 14.94 -25.28 -2.74
CA SER A 56 14.33 -24.84 -3.99
C SER A 56 15.04 -23.63 -4.57
N GLN A 57 15.50 -23.73 -5.82
CA GLN A 57 16.09 -22.60 -6.55
C GLN A 57 15.10 -21.45 -6.73
N ILE A 58 13.80 -21.76 -6.90
CA ILE A 58 12.74 -20.74 -7.02
C ILE A 58 12.59 -19.97 -5.70
N ALA A 59 12.66 -20.68 -4.56
CA ALA A 59 12.63 -20.05 -3.23
C ALA A 59 13.84 -19.14 -3.02
N CYS A 60 15.04 -19.57 -3.43
CA CYS A 60 16.24 -18.74 -3.40
C CYS A 60 16.07 -17.45 -4.22
N TYR A 61 15.60 -17.54 -5.47
CA TYR A 61 15.37 -16.35 -6.29
C TYR A 61 14.29 -15.44 -5.71
N ALA A 62 13.21 -15.99 -5.16
CA ALA A 62 12.17 -15.22 -4.50
C ALA A 62 12.71 -14.47 -3.26
N ALA A 63 13.57 -15.13 -2.46
CA ALA A 63 14.23 -14.52 -1.32
C ALA A 63 15.18 -13.38 -1.72
N TYR A 64 16.01 -13.57 -2.75
CA TYR A 64 16.85 -12.49 -3.29
C TYR A 64 16.04 -11.33 -3.84
N GLY A 65 14.96 -11.63 -4.56
CA GLY A 65 14.00 -10.62 -5.01
C GLY A 65 13.42 -9.84 -3.83
N TYR A 66 13.04 -10.53 -2.75
CA TYR A 66 12.49 -9.90 -1.55
C TYR A 66 13.49 -8.89 -0.96
N PHE A 67 14.77 -9.25 -0.82
CA PHE A 67 15.80 -8.32 -0.34
C PHE A 67 15.95 -7.07 -1.21
N VAL A 68 15.92 -7.22 -2.53
CA VAL A 68 16.03 -6.10 -3.47
C VAL A 68 14.82 -5.17 -3.36
N PHE A 69 13.61 -5.72 -3.32
CA PHE A 69 12.40 -4.93 -3.18
C PHE A 69 12.26 -4.29 -1.79
N THR A 70 12.79 -4.89 -0.72
CA THR A 70 12.92 -4.22 0.58
C THR A 70 13.92 -3.04 0.50
N GLY A 71 14.97 -3.14 -0.32
CA GLY A 71 15.83 -1.98 -0.61
C GLY A 71 15.06 -0.84 -1.29
N PHE A 72 14.20 -1.17 -2.27
CA PHE A 72 13.34 -0.18 -2.92
C PHE A 72 12.29 0.40 -1.96
N SER A 73 11.73 -0.40 -1.03
CA SER A 73 10.74 0.08 -0.06
C SER A 73 11.32 1.13 0.88
N VAL A 74 12.62 1.07 1.22
CA VAL A 74 13.28 2.15 1.98
C VAL A 74 13.24 3.48 1.23
N ILE A 75 13.51 3.47 -0.09
CA ILE A 75 13.50 4.69 -0.91
C ILE A 75 12.07 5.25 -0.97
N VAL A 76 11.11 4.37 -1.25
CA VAL A 76 9.69 4.71 -1.32
C VAL A 76 9.20 5.29 0.02
N TYR A 77 9.59 4.68 1.13
CA TYR A 77 9.29 5.13 2.49
C TYR A 77 9.81 6.55 2.74
N VAL A 78 11.04 6.87 2.33
CA VAL A 78 11.59 8.23 2.46
C VAL A 78 10.75 9.24 1.67
N MET A 79 10.29 8.89 0.47
CA MET A 79 9.41 9.77 -0.30
C MET A 79 8.05 9.95 0.36
N GLU A 80 7.43 8.88 0.86
CA GLU A 80 6.15 8.96 1.58
C GLU A 80 6.30 9.80 2.86
N MET A 81 7.38 9.63 3.59
CA MET A 81 7.69 10.45 4.77
C MET A 81 7.91 11.92 4.42
N THR A 82 8.59 12.20 3.32
CA THR A 82 8.81 13.57 2.85
C THR A 82 7.47 14.23 2.49
N ASP A 83 6.58 13.52 1.78
CA ASP A 83 5.24 14.00 1.44
C ASP A 83 4.39 14.30 2.69
N VAL A 84 4.39 13.39 3.68
CA VAL A 84 3.67 13.55 4.95
C VAL A 84 4.22 14.72 5.76
N CYS A 85 5.54 14.85 5.89
CA CYS A 85 6.18 15.94 6.63
C CYS A 85 5.95 17.30 5.96
N LEU A 86 6.01 17.38 4.63
CA LEU A 86 5.71 18.61 3.90
C LEU A 86 4.24 19.02 4.07
N THR A 87 3.33 18.05 4.06
CA THR A 87 1.90 18.25 4.32
C THR A 87 1.66 18.76 5.75
N LEU A 88 2.37 18.22 6.75
CA LEU A 88 2.28 18.69 8.14
C LEU A 88 2.87 20.10 8.34
N LYS A 89 3.93 20.45 7.61
CA LYS A 89 4.63 21.73 7.77
C LYS A 89 3.90 22.89 7.09
N HIS A 90 3.32 22.65 5.91
CA HIS A 90 2.74 23.73 5.10
C HIS A 90 1.21 23.72 5.12
N ASP A 91 0.57 22.76 5.80
CA ASP A 91 -0.89 22.52 5.80
C ASP A 91 -1.51 22.42 4.38
N THR A 92 -0.66 22.24 3.35
CA THR A 92 -1.02 22.08 1.94
C THR A 92 -0.40 20.81 1.38
N GLU A 93 -1.20 20.01 0.68
CA GLU A 93 -0.77 18.74 0.06
C GLU A 93 -0.67 18.91 -1.45
N ASN A 94 0.50 18.64 -2.04
CA ASN A 94 0.61 18.60 -3.49
C ASN A 94 0.04 17.28 -4.00
N VAL A 95 -1.20 17.36 -4.49
CA VAL A 95 -1.97 16.20 -4.97
C VAL A 95 -1.21 15.36 -6.01
N PHE A 96 -0.38 15.98 -6.87
CA PHE A 96 0.40 15.23 -7.86
C PHE A 96 1.50 14.38 -7.19
N PHE A 97 2.24 14.97 -6.25
CA PHE A 97 3.34 14.30 -5.56
C PHE A 97 2.81 13.18 -4.65
N ALA A 98 1.73 13.44 -3.90
CA ALA A 98 1.06 12.43 -3.08
C ALA A 98 0.58 11.23 -3.89
N ARG A 99 0.05 11.47 -5.10
CA ARG A 99 -0.37 10.40 -6.03
C ARG A 99 0.80 9.62 -6.60
N LEU A 100 1.88 10.31 -6.97
CA LEU A 100 3.10 9.68 -7.46
C LEU A 100 3.73 8.78 -6.39
N ALA A 101 3.90 9.31 -5.17
CA ALA A 101 4.43 8.57 -4.04
C ALA A 101 3.60 7.29 -3.79
N LYS A 102 2.27 7.41 -3.73
CA LYS A 102 1.41 6.24 -3.49
C LYS A 102 1.44 5.22 -4.63
N SER A 103 1.53 5.67 -5.88
CA SER A 103 1.66 4.77 -7.04
C SER A 103 2.99 4.03 -7.03
N LEU A 104 4.07 4.70 -6.58
CA LEU A 104 5.38 4.06 -6.42
C LEU A 104 5.36 3.04 -5.27
N VAL A 105 4.72 3.36 -4.14
CA VAL A 105 4.47 2.42 -3.04
C VAL A 105 3.78 1.17 -3.54
N LEU A 106 2.73 1.35 -4.33
CA LEU A 106 1.98 0.21 -4.86
C LEU A 106 2.85 -0.68 -5.77
N ALA A 107 3.60 -0.07 -6.69
CA ALA A 107 4.39 -0.79 -7.68
C ALA A 107 5.69 -1.40 -7.11
N GLY A 108 6.31 -0.72 -6.16
CA GLY A 108 7.62 -1.10 -5.60
C GLY A 108 7.54 -1.95 -4.34
N GLU A 109 6.43 -1.90 -3.60
CA GLU A 109 6.35 -2.52 -2.28
C GLU A 109 5.10 -3.39 -2.13
N GLU A 110 3.91 -2.81 -2.29
CA GLU A 110 2.64 -3.47 -1.92
C GLU A 110 2.28 -4.66 -2.81
N VAL A 111 2.64 -4.66 -4.10
CA VAL A 111 2.43 -5.80 -5.01
C VAL A 111 3.61 -6.79 -4.99
N PRO A 112 4.87 -6.36 -5.20
CA PRO A 112 5.97 -7.31 -5.36
C PRO A 112 6.33 -8.03 -4.06
N LEU A 113 6.34 -7.38 -2.90
CA LEU A 113 6.76 -8.04 -1.65
C LEU A 113 5.79 -9.14 -1.21
N PRO A 114 4.47 -8.92 -1.15
CA PRO A 114 3.53 -10.01 -0.87
C PRO A 114 3.55 -11.12 -1.92
N GLY A 115 3.74 -10.76 -3.21
CA GLY A 115 3.83 -11.73 -4.29
C GLY A 115 5.06 -12.63 -4.19
N LEU A 116 6.24 -12.04 -3.91
CA LEU A 116 7.47 -12.79 -3.68
C LEU A 116 7.39 -13.63 -2.42
N LEU A 117 6.75 -13.13 -1.36
CA LEU A 117 6.52 -13.89 -0.13
C LEU A 117 5.61 -15.10 -0.38
N TYR A 118 4.56 -14.92 -1.18
CA TYR A 118 3.67 -16.01 -1.59
C TYR A 118 4.43 -17.09 -2.37
N VAL A 119 5.23 -16.70 -3.37
CA VAL A 119 6.05 -17.64 -4.16
C VAL A 119 7.08 -18.36 -3.28
N LEU A 120 7.73 -17.63 -2.37
CA LEU A 120 8.69 -18.20 -1.42
C LEU A 120 8.02 -19.27 -0.54
N TYR A 121 6.87 -18.92 0.04
CA TYR A 121 6.18 -19.78 1.01
C TYR A 121 5.50 -20.99 0.37
N THR A 122 5.00 -20.85 -0.87
CA THR A 122 4.45 -21.96 -1.65
C THR A 122 5.53 -22.90 -2.17
N SER A 123 6.71 -22.37 -2.53
CA SER A 123 7.82 -23.19 -3.01
C SER A 123 8.51 -23.97 -1.90
N GLU A 124 8.63 -23.38 -0.71
CA GLU A 124 9.29 -24.03 0.43
C GLU A 124 8.62 -23.65 1.76
N PRO A 125 7.52 -24.34 2.15
CA PRO A 125 6.76 -24.01 3.34
C PRO A 125 7.55 -24.37 4.61
N ARG A 126 8.24 -23.39 5.19
CA ARG A 126 8.96 -23.58 6.45
C ARG A 126 8.13 -23.12 7.64
N LEU A 127 7.97 -24.03 8.61
CA LEU A 127 7.34 -23.72 9.90
C LEU A 127 8.04 -22.59 10.65
N SER A 128 9.37 -22.50 10.54
CA SER A 128 10.15 -21.45 11.22
C SER A 128 9.86 -20.05 10.68
N LEU A 129 9.39 -19.95 9.43
CA LEU A 129 8.96 -18.70 8.81
C LEU A 129 7.46 -18.41 9.01
N ALA A 130 6.65 -19.39 9.41
CA ALA A 130 5.19 -19.26 9.50
C ALA A 130 4.74 -18.15 10.47
N ASN A 131 5.30 -18.11 11.69
CA ASN A 131 4.96 -17.08 12.68
C ASN A 131 5.35 -15.65 12.25
N PRO A 132 6.60 -15.38 11.81
CA PRO A 132 6.96 -14.04 11.34
C PRO A 132 6.21 -13.62 10.07
N VAL A 133 5.97 -14.54 9.13
CA VAL A 133 5.14 -14.30 7.93
C VAL A 133 3.71 -13.95 8.31
N TYR A 134 3.13 -14.66 9.29
CA TYR A 134 1.79 -14.38 9.77
C TYR A 134 1.68 -12.97 10.36
N ILE A 135 2.57 -12.60 11.28
CA ILE A 135 2.56 -11.28 11.93
C ILE A 135 2.79 -10.17 10.89
N ALA A 136 3.81 -10.32 10.03
CA ALA A 136 4.12 -9.33 9.01
C ALA A 136 2.98 -9.16 7.99
N SER A 137 2.32 -10.25 7.60
CA SER A 137 1.16 -10.19 6.69
C SER A 137 -0.04 -9.47 7.31
N TRP A 138 -0.26 -9.62 8.63
CA TRP A 138 -1.28 -8.82 9.34
C TRP A 138 -0.95 -7.33 9.37
N ILE A 139 0.30 -6.98 9.64
CA ILE A 139 0.75 -5.57 9.61
C ILE A 139 0.55 -5.00 8.20
N LYS A 140 0.97 -5.74 7.16
CA LYS A 140 0.74 -5.38 5.76
C LYS A 140 -0.73 -5.21 5.43
N LEU A 141 -1.61 -6.08 5.93
CA LEU A 141 -3.05 -5.96 5.69
C LEU A 141 -3.62 -4.66 6.28
N VAL A 142 -3.17 -4.26 7.47
CA VAL A 142 -3.57 -2.99 8.09
C VAL A 142 -3.04 -1.81 7.28
N ALA A 143 -1.77 -1.84 6.85
CA ALA A 143 -1.17 -0.80 6.01
C ALA A 143 -1.90 -0.65 4.66
N LEU A 144 -2.21 -1.76 3.98
CA LEU A 144 -2.98 -1.78 2.73
C LEU A 144 -4.40 -1.24 2.92
N THR A 145 -5.07 -1.64 4.00
CA THR A 145 -6.42 -1.13 4.31
C THR A 145 -6.39 0.39 4.54
N TRP A 146 -5.34 0.91 5.19
CA TRP A 146 -5.12 2.35 5.31
C TRP A 146 -4.85 3.01 3.94
N GLY A 147 -4.17 2.30 3.04
CA GLY A 147 -4.01 2.66 1.63
C GLY A 147 -5.33 2.98 0.93
N ILE A 148 -6.40 2.20 1.17
CA ILE A 148 -7.75 2.45 0.63
C ILE A 148 -8.30 3.80 1.11
N VAL A 149 -8.11 4.12 2.41
CA VAL A 149 -8.55 5.41 2.97
C VAL A 149 -7.81 6.56 2.29
N LYS A 150 -6.49 6.42 2.07
CA LYS A 150 -5.67 7.41 1.36
C LYS A 150 -6.09 7.53 -0.13
N PHE A 151 -6.40 6.43 -0.81
CA PHE A 151 -6.93 6.45 -2.18
C PHE A 151 -8.29 7.14 -2.28
N THR A 152 -9.15 6.94 -1.28
CA THR A 152 -10.45 7.61 -1.19
C THR A 152 -10.28 9.11 -0.99
N LYS A 153 -9.38 9.53 -0.08
CA LYS A 153 -9.01 10.94 0.15
C LYS A 153 -8.43 11.60 -1.10
N LEU A 154 -7.52 10.94 -1.80
CA LEU A 154 -6.86 11.45 -3.02
C LEU A 154 -7.75 11.42 -4.28
N ARG A 155 -9.00 10.97 -4.13
CA ARG A 155 -9.99 10.76 -5.20
C ARG A 155 -9.48 9.81 -6.30
N PHE A 156 -8.61 8.89 -5.92
CA PHE A 156 -8.13 7.83 -6.81
C PHE A 156 -9.12 6.68 -6.90
N PHE A 157 -9.98 6.53 -5.90
CA PHE A 157 -10.94 5.44 -5.83
C PHE A 157 -12.08 5.63 -6.83
N TRP A 158 -12.08 4.79 -7.87
CA TRP A 158 -13.06 4.81 -8.96
C TRP A 158 -14.49 4.70 -8.45
N PHE A 159 -14.74 3.82 -7.47
CA PHE A 159 -16.06 3.62 -6.89
C PHE A 159 -16.56 4.81 -6.05
N CYS A 160 -15.68 5.70 -5.59
CA CYS A 160 -16.04 6.86 -4.76
C CYS A 160 -16.06 8.19 -5.55
N LEU A 161 -15.68 8.18 -6.83
CA LEU A 161 -15.88 9.32 -7.75
C LEU A 161 -17.34 9.81 -7.88
N PRO A 162 -18.40 8.97 -7.74
CA PRO A 162 -19.79 9.43 -7.79
C PRO A 162 -20.20 10.32 -6.62
N LEU A 163 -19.46 10.27 -5.52
CA LEU A 163 -19.79 10.92 -4.25
C LEU A 163 -19.17 12.32 -4.12
N ASN A 164 -18.64 12.90 -5.21
CA ASN A 164 -18.06 14.24 -5.14
C ASN A 164 -19.20 15.28 -5.00
N PRO A 165 -19.31 15.98 -3.85
CA PRO A 165 -20.44 16.86 -3.55
C PRO A 165 -20.45 18.14 -4.40
N LYS A 166 -19.37 18.42 -5.15
CA LYS A 166 -19.24 19.59 -6.01
C LYS A 166 -19.98 19.47 -7.36
N HIS A 167 -20.52 18.31 -7.70
CA HIS A 167 -21.12 18.05 -9.02
C HIS A 167 -22.44 17.29 -8.88
N ASP A 168 -23.37 17.54 -9.79
CA ASP A 168 -24.60 16.77 -9.89
C ASP A 168 -24.31 15.28 -10.16
N THR A 169 -25.15 14.42 -9.60
CA THR A 169 -25.05 12.95 -9.70
C THR A 169 -24.94 12.48 -11.15
N ARG A 170 -25.68 13.11 -12.07
CA ARG A 170 -25.66 12.81 -13.51
C ARG A 170 -24.32 13.15 -14.16
N GLU A 171 -23.69 14.25 -13.75
CA GLU A 171 -22.38 14.64 -14.27
C GLU A 171 -21.25 13.79 -13.67
N ASN A 172 -21.37 13.42 -12.39
CA ASN A 172 -20.48 12.46 -11.75
C ASN A 172 -20.52 11.08 -12.44
N ILE A 173 -21.72 10.58 -12.80
CA ILE A 173 -21.89 9.33 -13.56
C ILE A 173 -21.29 9.46 -14.97
N ARG A 174 -21.59 10.54 -15.70
CA ARG A 174 -21.00 10.77 -17.03
C ARG A 174 -19.48 10.82 -16.98
N ARG A 175 -18.93 11.51 -15.97
CA ARG A 175 -17.48 11.60 -15.76
C ARG A 175 -16.89 10.24 -15.37
N CYS A 176 -17.61 9.42 -14.61
CA CYS A 176 -17.26 8.02 -14.36
C CYS A 176 -17.05 7.28 -15.68
N PHE A 177 -17.93 7.42 -16.69
CA PHE A 177 -17.79 6.68 -17.95
C PHE A 177 -16.96 7.37 -19.05
N THR A 178 -16.39 8.56 -18.80
CA THR A 178 -15.41 9.15 -19.72
C THR A 178 -14.03 8.54 -19.50
N PHE A 179 -13.58 7.71 -20.44
CA PHE A 179 -12.25 7.09 -20.41
C PHE A 179 -11.17 8.09 -20.85
N THR A 180 -10.58 8.79 -19.88
CA THR A 180 -9.33 9.51 -20.07
C THR A 180 -8.15 8.64 -19.65
N ILE A 181 -6.97 8.85 -20.24
CA ILE A 181 -5.73 8.10 -19.89
C ILE A 181 -5.50 8.09 -18.38
N TYR A 182 -5.65 9.26 -17.74
CA TYR A 182 -5.56 9.42 -16.29
C TYR A 182 -6.49 8.45 -15.52
N ARG A 183 -7.74 8.28 -15.96
CA ARG A 183 -8.73 7.40 -15.33
C ARG A 183 -8.43 5.92 -15.53
N ILE A 184 -7.92 5.55 -16.71
CA ILE A 184 -7.46 4.18 -16.99
C ILE A 184 -6.30 3.83 -16.05
N THR A 185 -5.34 4.74 -15.87
CA THR A 185 -4.25 4.55 -14.91
C THR A 185 -4.76 4.42 -13.47
N MET A 186 -5.73 5.24 -13.04
CA MET A 186 -6.34 5.09 -11.71
C MET A 186 -7.04 3.75 -11.53
N LEU A 187 -7.77 3.27 -12.53
CA LEU A 187 -8.41 1.96 -12.50
C LEU A 187 -7.37 0.85 -12.32
N PHE A 188 -6.29 0.90 -13.11
CA PHE A 188 -5.19 -0.07 -13.02
C PHE A 188 -4.55 -0.09 -11.63
N VAL A 189 -4.22 1.09 -11.08
CA VAL A 189 -3.66 1.23 -9.73
C VAL A 189 -4.62 0.66 -8.67
N ASN A 190 -5.93 0.93 -8.78
CA ASN A 190 -6.90 0.36 -7.83
C ASN A 190 -6.96 -1.18 -7.94
N ILE A 191 -6.94 -1.74 -9.16
CA ILE A 191 -6.92 -3.19 -9.37
C ILE A 191 -5.68 -3.81 -8.74
N CYS A 192 -4.49 -3.24 -8.98
CA CYS A 192 -3.25 -3.69 -8.37
C CYS A 192 -3.32 -3.67 -6.83
N HIS A 193 -3.95 -2.66 -6.23
CA HIS A 193 -4.10 -2.58 -4.79
C HIS A 193 -5.04 -3.66 -4.22
N PHE A 194 -6.16 -3.95 -4.90
CA PHE A 194 -7.02 -5.08 -4.52
C PHE A 194 -6.33 -6.44 -4.69
N ILE A 195 -5.50 -6.59 -5.73
CA ILE A 195 -4.68 -7.79 -5.93
C ILE A 195 -3.69 -7.94 -4.76
N ALA A 196 -3.00 -6.87 -4.37
CA ALA A 196 -2.08 -6.89 -3.22
C ALA A 196 -2.78 -7.35 -1.94
N ILE A 197 -3.96 -6.80 -1.63
CA ILE A 197 -4.77 -7.22 -0.47
C ILE A 197 -5.13 -8.70 -0.56
N THR A 198 -5.53 -9.17 -1.74
CA THR A 198 -5.89 -10.57 -1.95
C THR A 198 -4.70 -11.50 -1.71
N ILE A 199 -3.52 -11.16 -2.23
CA ILE A 199 -2.28 -11.92 -2.01
C ILE A 199 -1.92 -11.96 -0.52
N VAL A 200 -2.03 -10.84 0.19
CA VAL A 200 -1.77 -10.80 1.63
C VAL A 200 -2.75 -11.67 2.41
N ILE A 201 -4.04 -11.68 2.05
CA ILE A 201 -5.03 -12.57 2.67
C ILE A 201 -4.68 -14.05 2.43
N LEU A 202 -4.25 -14.40 1.21
CA LEU A 202 -3.80 -15.76 0.90
C LEU A 202 -2.59 -16.16 1.75
N ASN A 203 -1.60 -15.26 1.89
CA ASN A 203 -0.44 -15.47 2.76
C ASN A 203 -0.85 -15.72 4.23
N ILE A 204 -1.83 -14.97 4.75
CA ILE A 204 -2.36 -15.17 6.12
C ILE A 204 -3.02 -16.54 6.26
N LEU A 205 -3.85 -16.94 5.29
CA LEU A 205 -4.56 -18.22 5.33
C LEU A 205 -3.60 -19.40 5.27
N GLU A 206 -2.59 -19.34 4.40
CA GLU A 206 -1.59 -20.41 4.27
C GLU A 206 -0.69 -20.49 5.52
N ALA A 207 -0.19 -19.36 6.02
CA ALA A 207 0.59 -19.33 7.25
C ALA A 207 -0.24 -19.80 8.48
N GLY A 208 -1.54 -19.46 8.51
CA GLY A 208 -2.46 -19.84 9.58
C GLY A 208 -2.77 -21.34 9.62
N LYS A 209 -3.04 -21.97 8.46
CA LYS A 209 -3.29 -23.43 8.37
C LYS A 209 -2.12 -24.25 8.91
N ASN A 210 -0.89 -23.86 8.56
CA ASN A 210 0.32 -24.55 8.99
C ASN A 210 0.58 -24.39 10.50
N ARG A 211 0.22 -23.24 11.10
CA ARG A 211 0.30 -23.03 12.55
C ARG A 211 -0.68 -23.92 13.32
N SER A 212 -1.90 -24.11 12.81
CA SER A 212 -2.91 -24.97 13.44
C SER A 212 -2.57 -26.46 13.38
N GLN A 213 -1.79 -26.91 12.38
CA GLN A 213 -1.28 -28.29 12.36
C GLN A 213 -0.29 -28.54 13.50
N VAL A 214 0.57 -27.57 13.83
CA VAL A 214 1.52 -27.68 14.95
C VAL A 214 0.83 -27.80 16.29
N SER A 215 -0.23 -27.02 16.53
CA SER A 215 -1.01 -27.06 17.77
C SER A 215 -1.67 -28.42 18.04
N LYS A 216 -1.80 -29.29 17.03
CA LYS A 216 -2.41 -30.62 17.17
C LYS A 216 -1.38 -31.74 17.32
N THR A 217 -0.09 -31.44 17.13
CA THR A 217 1.02 -32.40 17.24
C THR A 217 1.79 -32.29 18.57
N TRP A 218 1.38 -31.38 19.44
CA TRP A 218 1.79 -31.29 20.85
C TRP A 218 0.60 -31.64 21.74
#